data_AF-A0AAN4FCA4-F1
#
_entry.id   AF-A0AAN4FCA4-F1
#
_cell.length_a   1.000
_cell.length_b   1.000
_cell.length_c   1.000
_cell.angle_alpha   90.00
_cell.angle_beta   90.00
_cell.angle_gamma   90.00
#
_symmetry.space_group_name_H-M   'P 1'
#
loop_
_entity.id
_entity.type
_entity.pdbx_description
1 polymer ?
#
loop_
_entity_poly.entity_id
_entity_poly.type
_entity_poly.pdbx_seq_one_letter_code
_entity_poly.pdbx_strand_id
1 'polypeptide(L)' 'MQKEVFINITADCSSPASTAKEIEALKYMITVIFSVLDQNKKNGIIHQLNEHVNNPYIKSNLEMLLPMKDIGKPTETKG' A
#
# COMPACT_ATOMS: atom_id res chain seq x y z
N MET A 1 -13.60 -16.94 13.98
CA MET A 1 -13.52 -15.48 14.11
C MET A 1 -12.05 -15.08 14.04
N GLN A 2 -11.61 -14.40 12.98
CA GLN A 2 -10.28 -13.79 12.97
C GLN A 2 -10.30 -12.67 14.02
N LYS A 3 -9.39 -12.70 15.00
CA LYS A 3 -9.21 -11.59 15.92
C LYS A 3 -8.79 -10.38 15.11
N GLU A 4 -9.62 -9.35 15.06
CA GLU A 4 -9.21 -8.05 14.55
C GLU A 4 -8.10 -7.50 15.47
N VAL A 5 -6.91 -7.32 14.90
CA VAL A 5 -5.79 -6.70 15.61
C VAL A 5 -5.92 -5.20 15.41
N PHE A 6 -6.31 -4.50 16.46
CA PHE A 6 -6.29 -3.03 16.47
C PHE A 6 -4.86 -2.57 16.81
N ILE A 7 -4.23 -1.88 15.86
CA ILE A 7 -2.93 -1.24 16.06
C ILE A 7 -3.18 0.26 16.20
N ASN A 8 -2.88 0.83 17.37
CA ASN A 8 -2.87 2.26 17.56
C ASN A 8 -1.57 2.83 16.98
N ILE A 9 -1.68 3.70 15.98
CA ILE A 9 -0.54 4.43 15.42
C ILE A 9 -0.57 5.85 16.01
N THR A 10 0.45 6.18 16.79
CA THR A 10 0.69 7.57 17.22
C THR A 10 1.40 8.30 16.09
N ALA A 11 0.88 9.45 15.68
CA ALA A 11 1.48 10.29 14.64
C ALA A 11 1.55 11.76 15.13
N ASP A 12 2.70 12.41 14.92
CA ASP A 12 2.85 13.83 15.19
C ASP A 12 2.24 14.70 14.07
N CYS A 13 1.00 15.14 14.30
CA CYS A 13 0.30 16.08 13.43
C CYS A 13 0.28 17.52 13.98
N SER A 14 1.25 17.90 14.83
CA SER A 14 1.31 19.23 15.45
C SER A 14 1.60 20.38 14.46
N SER A 15 2.17 20.08 13.30
CA SER A 15 2.48 21.06 12.25
C SER A 15 2.34 20.45 10.85
N PRO A 16 2.17 21.27 9.79
CA PRO A 16 2.17 20.76 8.41
C PRO A 16 3.43 19.97 8.05
N ALA A 17 4.58 20.39 8.59
CA ALA A 17 5.86 19.71 8.35
C ALA A 17 5.95 18.35 9.04
N SER A 18 5.46 18.23 10.28
CA SER A 18 5.42 16.96 11.00
C SER A 18 4.41 16.00 10.36
N THR A 19 3.21 16.50 10.01
CA THR A 19 2.20 15.73 9.29
C THR A 19 2.72 15.17 7.97
N ALA A 20 3.47 15.96 7.19
CA ALA A 20 4.04 15.49 5.93
C ALA A 20 5.01 14.31 6.14
N LYS A 21 5.85 14.37 7.17
CA LYS A 21 6.79 13.29 7.52
C LYS A 21 6.06 12.03 8.00
N GLU A 22 5.02 12.17 8.81
CA GLU A 22 4.20 11.04 9.27
C GLU A 22 3.49 10.35 8.09
N ILE A 23 2.95 11.12 7.14
CA ILE A 23 2.35 10.57 5.91
C ILE A 23 3.39 9.82 5.08
N GLU A 24 4.62 10.34 4.97
CA GLU A 24 5.71 9.67 4.26
C GLU A 24 6.10 8.34 4.94
N ALA A 25 6.22 8.33 6.27
CA ALA A 25 6.48 7.12 7.04
C ALA A 25 5.38 6.06 6.86
N LEU A 26 4.10 6.48 6.88
CA LEU A 26 2.96 5.60 6.62
C LEU A 26 3.00 5.02 5.21
N LYS A 27 3.28 5.84 4.19
CA LYS A 27 3.43 5.38 2.80
C LYS A 27 4.54 4.34 2.66
N TYR A 28 5.66 4.54 3.36
CA TYR A 28 6.76 3.59 3.37
C TYR A 28 6.36 2.25 4.02
N MET A 29 5.68 2.26 5.17
CA MET A 29 5.20 1.03 5.80
C MET A 29 4.23 0.26 4.90
N ILE A 30 3.28 0.97 4.26
CA ILE A 30 2.33 0.37 3.31
C ILE A 30 3.08 -0.26 2.13
N THR A 31 4.08 0.43 1.59
CA THR A 31 4.94 -0.06 0.51
C THR A 31 5.63 -1.37 0.89
N VAL A 32 6.26 -1.43 2.07
CA VAL A 32 6.92 -2.64 2.57
C VAL A 32 5.93 -3.79 2.72
N ILE A 33 4.80 -3.55 3.40
CA ILE A 33 3.75 -4.56 3.57
C ILE A 33 3.26 -5.06 2.22
N PHE A 34 2.93 -4.16 1.30
CA PHE A 34 2.44 -4.53 -0.01
C PHE A 34 3.46 -5.38 -0.77
N SER A 35 4.74 -5.02 -0.73
CA SER A 35 5.81 -5.73 -1.45
C SER A 35 5.94 -7.21 -1.08
N VAL A 36 5.64 -7.58 0.18
CA VAL A 36 5.77 -8.95 0.69
C VAL A 36 4.48 -9.78 0.55
N LEU A 37 3.38 -9.18 0.10
CA LEU A 37 2.14 -9.90 -0.17
C LEU A 37 2.28 -10.84 -1.39
N ASP A 38 1.52 -11.92 -1.37
CA ASP A 38 1.37 -12.77 -2.55
C ASP A 38 0.62 -12.03 -3.68
N GLN A 39 0.78 -12.54 -4.90
CA GLN A 39 0.25 -11.91 -6.11
C GLN A 39 -1.29 -11.80 -6.11
N ASN A 40 -2.00 -12.77 -5.52
CA ASN A 40 -3.46 -12.73 -5.50
C ASN A 40 -3.96 -11.59 -4.59
N LYS A 41 -3.34 -11.42 -3.42
CA LYS A 41 -3.65 -10.28 -2.53
C LYS A 41 -3.30 -8.95 -3.16
N LYS A 42 -2.12 -8.83 -3.80
CA LYS A 42 -1.72 -7.61 -4.51
C LYS A 42 -2.74 -7.23 -5.58
N ASN A 43 -3.16 -8.21 -6.39
CA ASN A 43 -4.17 -8.00 -7.44
C ASN A 43 -5.54 -7.60 -6.85
N GLY A 44 -5.96 -8.23 -5.76
CA GLY A 44 -7.21 -7.87 -5.07
C GLY A 44 -7.21 -6.43 -4.55
N ILE A 45 -6.12 -6.00 -3.91
CA ILE A 45 -5.95 -4.62 -3.42
C ILE A 45 -5.97 -3.63 -4.59
N ILE A 46 -5.18 -3.88 -5.65
CA ILE A 46 -5.14 -3.02 -6.84
C ILE A 46 -6.53 -2.89 -7.47
N HIS A 47 -7.27 -4.00 -7.57
CA HIS A 47 -8.62 -4.01 -8.12
C HIS A 47 -9.56 -3.11 -7.30
N GLN A 48 -9.60 -3.28 -5.98
CA GLN A 48 -10.42 -2.47 -5.07
C GLN A 48 -10.05 -0.98 -5.11
N LEU A 49 -8.76 -0.65 -5.18
CA LEU A 49 -8.33 0.75 -5.33
C LEU A 49 -8.79 1.34 -6.68
N ASN A 50 -8.74 0.54 -7.75
CA ASN A 50 -9.13 0.98 -9.08
C ASN A 50 -10.64 1.26 -9.19
N GLU A 51 -11.49 0.57 -8.44
CA GLU A 51 -12.94 0.86 -8.37
C GLU A 51 -13.24 2.28 -7.86
N HIS A 52 -12.30 2.87 -7.10
CA HIS A 52 -12.43 4.20 -6.51
C HIS A 52 -11.42 5.21 -7.05
N VAL A 53 -10.83 4.97 -8.24
CA VAL A 53 -9.78 5.80 -8.85
C VAL A 53 -10.19 7.25 -9.13
N ASN A 54 -11.49 7.54 -9.14
CA ASN A 54 -12.01 8.92 -9.26
C ASN A 54 -11.65 9.80 -8.05
N ASN A 55 -11.35 9.19 -6.89
CA ASN A 55 -10.81 9.92 -5.76
C ASN A 55 -9.30 10.16 -5.97
N PRO A 56 -8.81 11.42 -6.02
CA PRO A 56 -7.42 11.72 -6.35
C PRO A 56 -6.42 11.14 -5.33
N TYR A 57 -6.81 11.00 -4.07
CA TYR A 57 -5.96 10.39 -3.03
C TYR A 57 -5.84 8.88 -3.24
N ILE A 58 -6.92 8.21 -3.65
CA ILE A 58 -6.91 6.78 -3.99
C ILE A 58 -6.11 6.54 -5.27
N LYS A 59 -6.27 7.40 -6.28
CA LYS A 59 -5.46 7.36 -7.50
C LYS A 59 -3.97 7.44 -7.19
N SER A 60 -3.55 8.37 -6.34
CA SER A 60 -2.15 8.50 -5.92
C SER A 60 -1.63 7.25 -5.20
N ASN A 61 -2.45 6.63 -4.34
CA ASN A 61 -2.09 5.37 -3.69
C ASN A 61 -1.94 4.23 -4.71
N LEU A 62 -2.84 4.15 -5.69
CA LEU A 62 -2.77 3.15 -6.77
C LEU A 62 -1.49 3.32 -7.59
N GLU A 63 -1.17 4.55 -8.02
CA GLU A 63 0.05 4.87 -8.76
C GLU A 63 1.33 4.50 -7.99
N MET A 64 1.31 4.65 -6.65
CA MET A 64 2.42 4.24 -5.79
C MET A 64 2.61 2.72 -5.74
N LEU A 65 1.53 1.93 -5.74
CA LEU A 65 1.57 0.47 -5.57
C LEU A 65 1.74 -0.31 -6.87
N LEU A 66 1.27 0.24 -8.00
CA LEU A 66 1.33 -0.42 -9.32
C LEU A 66 2.74 -0.93 -9.71
N PRO A 67 3.84 -0.16 -9.53
CA PRO A 67 5.19 -0.63 -9.86
C PRO A 67 5.63 -1.87 -9.07
N MET A 68 5.01 -2.14 -7.91
CA MET A 68 5.37 -3.23 -7.01
C MET A 68 4.51 -4.48 -7.21
N LYS A 69 3.52 -4.41 -8.11
CA LYS A 69 2.58 -5.50 -8.40
C LYS A 69 3.32 -6.79 -8.69
N ASP A 70 4.29 -6.76 -9.60
CA ASP A 70 4.99 -7.96 -10.08
C ASP A 70 6.21 -8.37 -9.22
N ILE A 71 6.53 -7.62 -8.15
CA ILE A 71 7.61 -8.02 -7.23
C ILE A 71 7.27 -9.37 -6.58
N GLY A 72 8.22 -10.29 -6.61
CA GLY A 72 8.05 -11.65 -6.07
C GLY A 72 7.22 -12.58 -6.96
N LYS A 73 6.85 -12.15 -8.17
CA LYS A 73 6.31 -13.06 -9.19
C LYS A 73 7.42 -14.06 -9.57
N PRO A 74 7.14 -15.36 -9.64
CA PRO A 74 8.12 -16.32 -10.17
C PRO A 74 8.55 -15.86 -11.56
N THR A 75 9.85 -15.65 -11.75
CA THR A 75 10.39 -15.47 -13.10
C THR A 75 10.13 -16.75 -13.87
N GLU A 76 9.38 -16.67 -14.96
CA GLU A 76 9.25 -17.77 -15.90
C GLU A 76 10.66 -18.08 -16.44
N THR A 77 11.28 -19.14 -15.92
CA THR A 77 12.47 -19.71 -16.52
C THR A 77 12.00 -20.29 -17.84
N LYS A 78 12.34 -19.60 -18.95
CA LYS A 78 12.18 -20.17 -20.28
C LYS A 78 13.01 -21.46 -20.31
N GLY A 79 12.32 -22.59 -20.39
CA GLY A 79 12.92 -23.92 -20.61
C GLY A 79 13.50 -24.05 -22.00
#